data_AF-A0A0L6JLL1-F1
#
_entry.id   AF-A0A0L6JLL1-F1
#
_cell.length_a   1.000
_cell.length_b   1.000
_cell.length_c   1.000
_cell.angle_alpha   90.00
_cell.angle_beta   90.00
_cell.angle_gamma   90.00
#
_symmetry.space_group_name_H-M   'P 1'
#
loop_
_entity.id
_entity.type
_entity.pdbx_description
1 polymer ?
#
loop_
_entity_poly.entity_id
_entity_poly.type
_entity_poly.pdbx_seq_one_letter_code
_entity_poly.pdbx_strand_id
1 'polypeptide(L)'
;MIVTNKKHKFVSESLSGELKKHAKKFQEENQEYLQASIKNNTYDEAYTKLVSDAVIQSYDVMNAWENISCDEIGGMTPLEYFASLNAISDIIDLITAFEVENSSIIPNGLAKHLKDNGDKFLDDLVSMLNAIELDEQKCIKYGQKAIIHAAEIIANEKLIDPLFKIISQMENQKTDANTLTTVMNAVQAIGEPAVERIISTIDSSDKKGQIYRFLLVSLARIGANNKSDYYYNILKKYFKESEYKFIEANALGVYGDRRALPAIRGYIEKYAHKISKWEYTQLRQVLLQFGGMVKDFDTYFSTVKDNE
;
A
#
# COMPACT_ATOMS: atom_id res chain seq x y z
N MET A 1 21.23 8.98 0.35
CA MET A 1 22.10 8.21 1.27
C MET A 1 22.90 7.26 0.41
N ILE A 2 24.23 7.21 0.54
CA ILE A 2 25.07 6.27 -0.22
C ILE A 2 25.11 4.98 0.58
N VAL A 3 24.71 3.86 -0.04
CA VAL A 3 24.90 2.53 0.57
C VAL A 3 26.41 2.29 0.69
N THR A 4 26.94 2.33 1.90
CA THR A 4 28.39 2.23 2.15
C THR A 4 28.86 0.78 2.23
N ASN A 5 27.97 -0.15 2.61
CA ASN A 5 28.29 -1.57 2.68
C ASN A 5 28.31 -2.19 1.27
N LYS A 6 29.51 -2.57 0.82
CA LYS A 6 29.73 -3.18 -0.49
C LYS A 6 28.96 -4.48 -0.70
N LYS A 7 28.77 -5.29 0.35
CA LYS A 7 28.00 -6.53 0.28
C LYS A 7 26.52 -6.23 0.07
N HIS A 8 25.95 -5.29 0.83
CA HIS A 8 24.54 -4.88 0.67
C HIS A 8 24.28 -4.37 -0.74
N LYS A 9 25.16 -3.48 -1.22
CA LYS A 9 25.07 -2.93 -2.57
C LYS A 9 25.12 -4.01 -3.65
N PHE A 10 26.08 -4.94 -3.56
CA PHE A 10 26.17 -6.05 -4.50
C PHE A 10 24.89 -6.89 -4.50
N VAL A 11 24.39 -7.28 -3.32
CA VAL A 11 23.20 -8.12 -3.20
C VAL A 11 21.98 -7.43 -3.82
N SER A 12 21.78 -6.14 -3.57
CA SER A 12 20.67 -5.38 -4.17
C SER A 12 20.82 -5.22 -5.69
N GLU A 13 22.01 -4.89 -6.19
CA GLU A 13 22.29 -4.75 -7.62
C GLU A 13 22.16 -6.09 -8.37
N SER A 14 22.59 -7.19 -7.76
CA SER A 14 22.52 -8.54 -8.32
C SER A 14 21.06 -8.96 -8.56
N LEU A 15 20.19 -8.79 -7.56
CA LEU A 15 18.76 -9.04 -7.74
C LEU A 15 18.15 -8.10 -8.78
N SER A 16 18.54 -6.81 -8.78
CA SER A 16 18.12 -5.84 -9.80
C SER A 16 18.40 -6.34 -11.20
N GLY A 17 19.60 -6.88 -11.40
CA GLY A 17 20.06 -7.43 -12.67
C GLY A 17 19.19 -8.59 -13.12
N GLU A 18 18.90 -9.55 -12.25
CA GLU A 18 18.06 -10.70 -12.58
C GLU A 18 16.61 -10.30 -12.90
N LEU A 19 16.02 -9.40 -12.11
CA LEU A 19 14.67 -8.89 -12.36
C LEU A 19 14.60 -8.08 -13.66
N LYS A 20 15.60 -7.25 -13.96
CA LYS A 20 15.68 -6.49 -15.22
C LYS A 20 15.84 -7.42 -16.43
N LYS A 21 16.64 -8.49 -16.32
CA LYS A 21 16.76 -9.51 -17.38
C LYS A 21 15.42 -10.20 -17.62
N HIS A 22 14.73 -10.60 -16.56
CA HIS A 22 13.40 -11.20 -16.67
C HIS A 22 12.37 -10.26 -17.30
N ALA A 23 12.28 -9.02 -16.80
CA ALA A 23 11.36 -8.02 -17.32
C ALA A 23 11.63 -7.69 -18.80
N LYS A 24 12.90 -7.60 -19.20
CA LYS A 24 13.28 -7.39 -20.60
C LYS A 24 12.85 -8.57 -21.47
N LYS A 25 13.11 -9.80 -21.04
CA LYS A 25 12.68 -11.00 -21.76
C LYS A 25 11.15 -11.04 -21.92
N PHE A 26 10.41 -10.77 -20.85
CA PHE A 26 8.95 -10.66 -20.90
C PHE A 26 8.48 -9.61 -21.91
N GLN A 27 9.10 -8.42 -21.92
CA GLN A 27 8.77 -7.35 -22.87
C GLN A 27 9.05 -7.76 -24.32
N GLU A 28 10.17 -8.45 -24.59
CA GLU A 28 10.53 -8.94 -25.92
C GLU A 28 9.56 -10.03 -26.40
N GLU A 29 9.22 -10.99 -25.55
CA GLU A 29 8.30 -12.09 -25.89
C GLU A 29 6.85 -11.62 -26.11
N ASN A 30 6.46 -10.50 -25.51
CA ASN A 30 5.08 -10.00 -25.53
C ASN A 30 4.93 -8.63 -26.24
N GLN A 31 5.97 -8.18 -26.95
CA GLN A 31 6.06 -6.82 -27.48
C GLN A 31 4.85 -6.42 -28.32
N GLU A 32 4.46 -7.26 -29.28
CA GLU A 32 3.35 -6.96 -30.20
C GLU A 32 2.02 -6.82 -29.46
N TYR A 33 1.73 -7.74 -28.54
CA TYR A 33 0.51 -7.73 -27.74
C TYR A 33 0.44 -6.53 -26.80
N LEU A 34 1.55 -6.21 -26.11
CA LEU A 34 1.63 -5.05 -25.22
C LEU A 34 1.44 -3.74 -26.00
N GLN A 35 2.10 -3.59 -27.16
CA GLN A 35 1.96 -2.42 -28.01
C GLN A 35 0.53 -2.25 -28.55
N ALA A 36 -0.10 -3.34 -28.99
CA ALA A 36 -1.49 -3.33 -29.44
C ALA A 36 -2.44 -2.92 -28.31
N SER A 37 -2.25 -3.47 -27.11
CA SER A 37 -3.08 -3.16 -25.94
C SER A 37 -2.99 -1.68 -25.53
N ILE A 38 -1.78 -1.13 -25.52
CA ILE A 38 -1.55 0.30 -25.24
C ILE A 38 -2.17 1.18 -26.31
N LYS A 39 -1.93 0.87 -27.60
CA LYS A 39 -2.42 1.67 -28.72
C LYS A 39 -3.95 1.74 -28.76
N ASN A 40 -4.60 0.62 -28.41
CA ASN A 40 -6.06 0.50 -28.46
C ASN A 40 -6.74 0.82 -27.13
N ASN A 41 -5.96 1.15 -26.08
CA ASN A 41 -6.47 1.34 -24.71
C ASN A 41 -7.32 0.15 -24.22
N THR A 42 -6.93 -1.07 -24.61
CA THR A 42 -7.62 -2.32 -24.26
C THR A 42 -6.85 -3.02 -23.15
N TYR A 43 -7.25 -2.77 -21.91
CA TYR A 43 -6.76 -3.45 -20.71
C TYR A 43 -7.79 -4.47 -20.25
N ASP A 44 -7.96 -5.52 -21.06
CA ASP A 44 -8.93 -6.57 -20.78
C ASP A 44 -8.39 -7.59 -19.76
N GLU A 45 -9.19 -8.61 -19.49
CA GLU A 45 -8.84 -9.70 -18.58
C GLU A 45 -7.56 -10.44 -19.03
N ALA A 46 -7.33 -10.56 -20.34
CA ALA A 46 -6.14 -11.20 -20.88
C ALA A 46 -4.89 -10.36 -20.63
N TYR A 47 -4.95 -9.04 -20.84
CA TYR A 47 -3.86 -8.14 -20.49
C TYR A 47 -3.54 -8.19 -18.99
N THR A 48 -4.59 -8.13 -18.16
CA THR A 48 -4.47 -8.17 -16.70
C THR A 48 -3.81 -9.47 -16.25
N LYS A 49 -4.25 -10.60 -16.82
CA LYS A 49 -3.67 -11.92 -16.54
C LYS A 49 -2.21 -12.00 -16.97
N LEU A 50 -1.88 -11.53 -18.18
CA LEU A 50 -0.51 -11.57 -18.69
C LEU A 50 0.46 -10.78 -17.79
N VAL A 51 0.09 -9.57 -17.40
CA VAL A 51 0.92 -8.74 -16.51
C VAL A 51 0.99 -9.36 -15.11
N SER A 52 -0.11 -9.90 -14.59
CA SER A 52 -0.13 -10.60 -13.31
C SER A 52 0.78 -11.83 -13.31
N ASP A 53 0.76 -12.63 -14.38
CA ASP A 53 1.61 -13.80 -14.52
C ASP A 53 3.10 -13.42 -14.55
N ALA A 54 3.47 -12.32 -15.20
CA ALA A 54 4.84 -11.79 -15.20
C ALA A 54 5.31 -11.34 -13.80
N VAL A 55 4.41 -10.72 -13.03
CA VAL A 55 4.69 -10.37 -11.63
C VAL A 55 4.90 -11.63 -10.79
N ILE A 56 4.06 -12.65 -10.97
CA ILE A 56 4.20 -13.94 -10.26
C ILE A 56 5.54 -14.60 -10.62
N GLN A 57 5.91 -14.64 -11.90
CA GLN A 57 7.19 -15.22 -12.35
C GLN A 57 8.40 -14.46 -11.81
N SER A 58 8.28 -13.16 -11.56
CA SER A 58 9.35 -12.37 -10.92
C SER A 58 9.66 -12.87 -9.50
N TYR A 59 8.68 -13.43 -8.78
CA TYR A 59 8.94 -14.10 -7.49
C TYR A 59 9.72 -15.39 -7.66
N ASP A 60 9.47 -16.17 -8.71
CA ASP A 60 10.24 -17.40 -8.98
C ASP A 60 11.70 -17.08 -9.31
N VAL A 61 11.94 -16.02 -10.09
CA VAL A 61 13.29 -15.51 -10.38
C VAL A 61 14.01 -15.12 -9.10
N MET A 62 13.35 -14.38 -8.22
CA MET A 62 13.91 -13.95 -6.94
C MET A 62 14.20 -15.14 -6.02
N ASN A 63 13.29 -16.10 -5.91
CA ASN A 63 13.49 -17.32 -5.12
C ASN A 63 14.66 -18.16 -5.65
N ALA A 64 14.82 -18.26 -6.97
CA ALA A 64 15.95 -18.95 -7.58
C ALA A 64 17.27 -18.21 -7.28
N TRP A 65 17.28 -16.88 -7.46
CA TRP A 65 18.44 -16.03 -7.18
C TRP A 65 18.91 -16.13 -5.73
N GLU A 66 17.99 -16.21 -4.76
CA GLU A 66 18.33 -16.32 -3.35
C GLU A 66 19.21 -17.54 -3.01
N ASN A 67 19.25 -18.55 -3.88
CA ASN A 67 19.99 -19.80 -3.69
C ASN A 67 21.28 -19.88 -4.54
N ILE A 68 21.68 -18.81 -5.23
CA ILE A 68 22.90 -18.77 -6.05
C ILE A 68 24.08 -18.28 -5.19
N SER A 69 25.13 -19.10 -5.06
CA SER A 69 26.35 -18.69 -4.35
C SER A 69 27.05 -17.54 -5.08
N CYS A 70 27.52 -16.55 -4.31
CA CYS A 70 28.19 -15.35 -4.84
C CYS A 70 29.50 -15.09 -4.08
N ASP A 71 30.60 -14.93 -4.82
CA ASP A 71 31.93 -14.71 -4.24
C ASP A 71 32.01 -13.37 -3.49
N GLU A 72 31.29 -12.34 -3.95
CA GLU A 72 31.29 -10.98 -3.40
C GLU A 72 30.74 -10.89 -1.96
N ILE A 73 29.91 -11.86 -1.56
CA ILE A 73 29.41 -12.01 -0.18
C ILE A 73 30.15 -13.08 0.62
N GLY A 74 31.23 -13.65 0.06
CA GLY A 74 32.09 -14.65 0.70
C GLY A 74 31.70 -16.08 0.36
N GLY A 75 31.20 -16.32 -0.85
CA GLY A 75 30.75 -17.64 -1.32
C GLY A 75 29.40 -18.08 -0.74
N MET A 76 28.73 -17.21 0.00
CA MET A 76 27.37 -17.45 0.51
C MET A 76 26.36 -17.26 -0.61
N THR A 77 25.21 -17.91 -0.48
CA THR A 77 23.98 -17.53 -1.17
C THR A 77 23.37 -16.27 -0.53
N PRO A 78 22.57 -15.45 -1.23
CA PRO A 78 21.85 -14.35 -0.61
C PRO A 78 21.00 -14.78 0.59
N LEU A 79 20.37 -15.96 0.53
CA LEU A 79 19.58 -16.51 1.62
C LEU A 79 20.43 -16.76 2.89
N GLU A 80 21.60 -17.38 2.74
CA GLU A 80 22.54 -17.57 3.84
C GLU A 80 23.07 -16.23 4.37
N TYR A 81 23.30 -15.28 3.47
CA TYR A 81 23.74 -13.94 3.85
C TYR A 81 22.68 -13.23 4.69
N PHE A 82 21.40 -13.28 4.30
CA PHE A 82 20.30 -12.73 5.11
C PHE A 82 20.26 -13.35 6.50
N ALA A 83 20.37 -14.69 6.59
CA ALA A 83 20.38 -15.41 7.86
C ALA A 83 21.56 -15.02 8.77
N SER A 84 22.68 -14.57 8.18
CA SER A 84 23.84 -14.10 8.95
C SER A 84 23.66 -12.72 9.59
N LEU A 85 22.67 -11.93 9.14
CA LEU A 85 22.42 -10.57 9.64
C LEU A 85 21.74 -10.61 11.01
N ASN A 86 22.46 -10.17 12.03
CA ASN A 86 22.03 -10.31 13.43
C ASN A 86 21.66 -9.00 14.12
N ALA A 87 21.99 -7.86 13.52
CA ALA A 87 21.64 -6.52 14.00
C ALA A 87 20.62 -5.90 13.05
N ILE A 88 19.58 -5.26 13.62
CA ILE A 88 18.54 -4.62 12.81
C ILE A 88 19.14 -3.50 11.96
N SER A 89 20.16 -2.78 12.42
CA SER A 89 20.85 -1.74 11.65
C SER A 89 21.42 -2.26 10.33
N ASP A 90 22.03 -3.45 10.33
CA ASP A 90 22.58 -4.05 9.11
C ASP A 90 21.45 -4.44 8.14
N ILE A 91 20.34 -4.94 8.68
CA ILE A 91 19.17 -5.27 7.87
C ILE A 91 18.54 -4.01 7.27
N ILE A 92 18.41 -2.93 8.04
CA ILE A 92 17.92 -1.64 7.55
C ILE A 92 18.84 -1.08 6.46
N ASP A 93 20.16 -1.20 6.61
CA ASP A 93 21.10 -0.78 5.57
C ASP A 93 20.93 -1.60 4.28
N LEU A 94 20.68 -2.90 4.40
CA LEU A 94 20.39 -3.78 3.26
C LEU A 94 19.05 -3.43 2.59
N ILE A 95 17.98 -3.22 3.37
CA ILE A 95 16.69 -2.78 2.84
C ILE A 95 16.83 -1.42 2.15
N THR A 96 17.60 -0.50 2.72
CA THR A 96 17.88 0.80 2.10
C THR A 96 18.57 0.62 0.74
N ALA A 97 19.43 -0.38 0.58
CA ALA A 97 20.03 -0.71 -0.72
C ALA A 97 18.98 -1.21 -1.72
N PHE A 98 18.04 -2.06 -1.29
CA PHE A 98 16.90 -2.47 -2.11
C PHE A 98 15.96 -1.32 -2.48
N GLU A 99 15.73 -0.36 -1.58
CA GLU A 99 14.96 0.85 -1.86
C GLU A 99 15.56 1.67 -3.01
N VAL A 100 16.90 1.75 -3.06
CA VAL A 100 17.62 2.52 -4.08
C VAL A 100 17.66 1.77 -5.42
N GLU A 101 17.90 0.46 -5.41
CA GLU A 101 18.17 -0.29 -6.65
C GLU A 101 16.92 -0.91 -7.29
N ASN A 102 15.93 -1.31 -6.49
CA ASN A 102 14.87 -2.24 -6.91
C ASN A 102 13.46 -1.73 -6.64
N SER A 103 13.27 -0.41 -6.50
CA SER A 103 11.96 0.19 -6.25
C SER A 103 11.22 -0.48 -5.08
N SER A 104 11.95 -0.78 -4.01
CA SER A 104 11.42 -1.38 -2.77
C SER A 104 11.03 -2.87 -2.84
N ILE A 105 11.47 -3.64 -3.84
CA ILE A 105 11.27 -5.10 -3.84
C ILE A 105 12.17 -5.73 -2.76
N ILE A 106 11.55 -6.28 -1.72
CA ILE A 106 12.23 -6.99 -0.64
C ILE A 106 12.24 -8.50 -0.91
N PRO A 107 13.40 -9.17 -0.89
CA PRO A 107 13.48 -10.61 -1.07
C PRO A 107 12.71 -11.40 -0.01
N ASN A 108 12.09 -12.51 -0.41
CA ASN A 108 11.27 -13.35 0.47
C ASN A 108 12.07 -13.91 1.64
N GLY A 109 13.32 -14.34 1.40
CA GLY A 109 14.22 -14.83 2.43
C GLY A 109 14.56 -13.76 3.47
N LEU A 110 14.76 -12.51 3.03
CA LEU A 110 15.02 -11.39 3.92
C LEU A 110 13.78 -11.02 4.75
N ALA A 111 12.61 -10.94 4.10
CA ALA A 111 11.35 -10.67 4.77
C ALA A 111 11.01 -11.76 5.80
N LYS A 112 11.24 -13.02 5.44
CA LYS A 112 11.09 -14.16 6.36
C LYS A 112 12.04 -14.07 7.54
N HIS A 113 13.33 -13.79 7.30
CA HIS A 113 14.32 -13.63 8.37
C HIS A 113 13.93 -12.53 9.36
N LEU A 114 13.48 -11.39 8.85
CA LEU A 114 12.97 -10.29 9.69
C LEU A 114 11.77 -10.71 10.53
N LYS A 115 10.80 -11.40 9.92
CA LYS A 115 9.58 -11.85 10.61
C LYS A 115 9.89 -12.89 11.68
N ASP A 116 10.71 -13.88 11.36
CA ASP A 116 11.07 -14.98 12.27
C ASP A 116 11.90 -14.48 13.48
N ASN A 117 12.59 -13.34 13.34
CA ASN A 117 13.39 -12.71 14.39
C ASN A 117 12.80 -11.40 14.91
N GLY A 118 11.53 -11.10 14.59
CA GLY A 118 10.92 -9.78 14.84
C GLY A 118 10.99 -9.32 16.30
N ASP A 119 10.74 -10.23 17.25
CA ASP A 119 10.79 -9.93 18.68
C ASP A 119 12.18 -9.49 19.15
N LYS A 120 13.25 -10.02 18.54
CA LYS A 120 14.64 -9.65 18.85
C LYS A 120 14.95 -8.21 18.43
N PHE A 121 14.34 -7.74 17.34
CA PHE A 121 14.63 -6.44 16.74
C PHE A 121 13.72 -5.32 17.24
N LEU A 122 12.72 -5.66 18.05
CA LEU A 122 11.56 -4.81 18.28
C LEU A 122 11.90 -3.50 19.01
N ASP A 123 12.72 -3.57 20.06
CA ASP A 123 13.06 -2.39 20.87
C ASP A 123 13.93 -1.40 20.08
N ASP A 124 14.88 -1.92 19.30
CA ASP A 124 15.70 -1.11 18.39
C ASP A 124 14.83 -0.48 17.29
N LEU A 125 13.91 -1.25 16.71
CA LEU A 125 13.01 -0.77 15.67
C LEU A 125 12.05 0.31 16.17
N VAL A 126 11.49 0.15 17.38
CA VAL A 126 10.70 1.19 18.07
C VAL A 126 11.52 2.45 18.25
N SER A 127 12.78 2.32 18.67
CA SER A 127 13.70 3.46 18.85
C SER A 127 13.98 4.16 17.53
N MET A 128 14.23 3.40 16.45
CA MET A 128 14.46 3.93 15.10
C MET A 128 13.24 4.65 14.54
N LEU A 129 12.04 4.08 14.66
CA LEU A 129 10.78 4.72 14.23
C LEU A 129 10.52 6.02 14.98
N ASN A 130 10.76 6.02 16.29
CA ASN A 130 10.60 7.23 17.11
C ASN A 130 11.59 8.35 16.73
N ALA A 131 12.74 8.02 16.14
CA ALA A 131 13.71 8.99 15.65
C ALA A 131 13.39 9.53 14.25
N ILE A 132 12.34 9.02 13.58
CA ILE A 132 11.93 9.53 12.26
C ILE A 132 11.29 10.92 12.41
N GLU A 133 11.97 11.89 11.83
CA GLU A 133 11.45 13.23 11.57
C GLU A 133 11.28 13.43 10.05
N LEU A 134 10.09 13.86 9.64
CA LEU A 134 9.82 14.16 8.24
C LEU A 134 10.56 15.44 7.81
N ASP A 135 10.96 15.52 6.55
CA ASP A 135 11.61 16.72 6.01
C ASP A 135 10.63 17.92 5.88
N GLU A 136 11.11 19.04 5.33
CA GLU A 136 10.29 20.24 5.13
C GLU A 136 9.09 19.99 4.20
N GLN A 137 9.22 19.03 3.28
CA GLN A 137 8.17 18.58 2.37
C GLN A 137 7.27 17.52 3.01
N LYS A 138 7.50 17.18 4.28
CA LYS A 138 6.80 16.15 5.03
C LYS A 138 6.94 14.77 4.39
N CYS A 139 8.11 14.48 3.83
CA CYS A 139 8.43 13.23 3.15
C CYS A 139 9.47 12.41 3.93
N ILE A 140 9.45 11.09 3.71
CA ILE A 140 10.46 10.17 4.22
C ILE A 140 11.59 9.95 3.20
N LYS A 141 12.80 9.77 3.70
CA LYS A 141 13.99 9.39 2.92
C LYS A 141 14.10 7.86 2.82
N TYR A 142 14.93 7.36 1.90
CA TYR A 142 15.11 5.91 1.69
C TYR A 142 15.43 5.12 2.98
N GLY A 143 16.31 5.62 3.85
CA GLY A 143 16.61 4.95 5.12
C GLY A 143 15.42 4.91 6.08
N GLN A 144 14.62 5.97 6.14
CA GLN A 144 13.39 6.01 6.94
C GLN A 144 12.33 5.07 6.36
N LYS A 145 12.22 5.02 5.03
CA LYS A 145 11.36 4.07 4.32
C LYS A 145 11.75 2.62 4.62
N ALA A 146 13.04 2.32 4.65
CA ALA A 146 13.54 0.99 5.03
C ALA A 146 13.15 0.59 6.45
N ILE A 147 13.24 1.51 7.41
CA ILE A 147 12.77 1.31 8.80
C ILE A 147 11.27 0.99 8.82
N ILE A 148 10.47 1.73 8.07
CA ILE A 148 9.01 1.52 8.02
C ILE A 148 8.65 0.19 7.33
N HIS A 149 9.39 -0.22 6.28
CA HIS A 149 9.19 -1.54 5.67
C HIS A 149 9.56 -2.69 6.61
N ALA A 150 10.62 -2.55 7.41
CA ALA A 150 10.91 -3.55 8.44
C ALA A 150 9.77 -3.63 9.47
N ALA A 151 9.18 -2.49 9.84
CA ALA A 151 8.01 -2.44 10.71
C ALA A 151 6.76 -3.08 10.07
N GLU A 152 6.55 -2.89 8.78
CA GLU A 152 5.49 -3.55 8.00
C GLU A 152 5.65 -5.09 8.00
N ILE A 153 6.88 -5.58 7.81
CA ILE A 153 7.17 -7.02 7.79
C ILE A 153 6.98 -7.66 9.16
N ILE A 154 7.44 -6.98 10.22
CA ILE A 154 7.35 -7.47 11.61
C ILE A 154 5.92 -7.35 12.15
N ALA A 155 5.18 -6.30 11.78
CA ALA A 155 3.75 -6.13 12.05
C ALA A 155 3.34 -6.31 13.54
N ASN A 156 4.18 -5.85 14.47
CA ASN A 156 3.93 -5.98 15.91
C ASN A 156 3.18 -4.77 16.50
N GLU A 157 2.29 -5.01 17.47
CA GLU A 157 1.49 -3.97 18.13
C GLU A 157 2.32 -2.86 18.80
N LYS A 158 3.53 -3.16 19.27
CA LYS A 158 4.43 -2.16 19.87
C LYS A 158 4.87 -1.07 18.88
N LEU A 159 4.68 -1.30 17.58
CA LEU A 159 5.03 -0.37 16.51
C LEU A 159 3.91 0.65 16.22
N ILE A 160 2.71 0.47 16.78
CA ILE A 160 1.55 1.35 16.53
C ILE A 160 1.89 2.80 16.89
N ASP A 161 2.28 3.07 18.13
CA ASP A 161 2.49 4.45 18.58
C ASP A 161 3.64 5.16 17.83
N PRO A 162 4.80 4.53 17.59
CA PRO A 162 5.83 5.13 16.74
C PRO A 162 5.34 5.45 15.32
N LEU A 163 4.56 4.57 14.69
CA LEU A 163 4.00 4.84 13.35
C LEU A 163 3.00 6.01 13.37
N PHE A 164 2.15 6.09 14.40
CA PHE A 164 1.21 7.21 14.56
C PHE A 164 1.92 8.53 14.90
N LYS A 165 3.08 8.49 15.56
CA LYS A 165 3.95 9.66 15.70
C LYS A 165 4.36 10.19 14.32
N ILE A 166 4.73 9.32 13.37
CA ILE A 166 5.07 9.73 12.00
C ILE A 166 3.84 10.33 11.29
N ILE A 167 2.67 9.68 11.41
CA ILE A 167 1.41 10.19 10.83
C ILE A 167 1.10 11.60 11.36
N SER A 168 1.33 11.86 12.65
CA SER A 168 1.08 13.18 13.25
C SER A 168 1.93 14.32 12.69
N GLN A 169 3.05 14.00 12.02
CA GLN A 169 3.91 14.98 11.36
C GLN A 169 3.47 15.28 9.91
N MET A 170 2.58 14.48 9.33
CA MET A 170 2.15 14.58 7.93
C MET A 170 1.17 15.73 7.70
N GLU A 171 1.15 16.24 6.47
CA GLU A 171 0.24 17.32 6.05
C GLU A 171 -0.39 16.99 4.70
N ASN A 172 -1.72 17.09 4.60
CA ASN A 172 -2.52 16.69 3.43
C ASN A 172 -2.05 17.25 2.08
N GLN A 173 -1.43 18.44 2.05
CA GLN A 173 -1.00 19.13 0.83
C GLN A 173 0.51 19.05 0.58
N LYS A 174 1.30 18.53 1.53
CA LYS A 174 2.76 18.44 1.40
C LYS A 174 3.25 17.00 1.28
N THR A 175 2.71 16.11 2.11
CA THR A 175 3.15 14.72 2.16
C THR A 175 2.83 14.02 0.84
N ASP A 176 3.87 13.44 0.22
CA ASP A 176 3.71 12.71 -1.02
C ASP A 176 2.98 11.36 -0.83
N ALA A 177 2.47 10.82 -1.94
CA ALA A 177 1.73 9.56 -1.94
C ALA A 177 2.58 8.36 -1.50
N ASN A 178 3.90 8.39 -1.76
CA ASN A 178 4.82 7.32 -1.38
C ASN A 178 4.97 7.24 0.14
N THR A 179 5.17 8.38 0.79
CA THR A 179 5.27 8.52 2.25
C THR A 179 3.98 8.07 2.93
N LEU A 180 2.83 8.57 2.45
CA LEU A 180 1.51 8.16 2.95
C LEU A 180 1.32 6.65 2.83
N THR A 181 1.55 6.10 1.63
CA THR A 181 1.31 4.67 1.37
C THR A 181 2.24 3.79 2.20
N THR A 182 3.52 4.15 2.32
CA THR A 182 4.51 3.39 3.10
C THR A 182 4.09 3.27 4.57
N VAL A 183 3.77 4.40 5.22
CA VAL A 183 3.39 4.39 6.64
C VAL A 183 2.05 3.70 6.86
N MET A 184 1.09 3.90 5.95
CA MET A 184 -0.25 3.32 6.07
C MET A 184 -0.25 1.82 5.81
N ASN A 185 0.60 1.30 4.93
CA ASN A 185 0.80 -0.13 4.74
C ASN A 185 1.36 -0.78 6.02
N ALA A 186 2.35 -0.16 6.67
CA ALA A 186 2.87 -0.65 7.94
C ALA A 186 1.80 -0.70 9.04
N VAL A 187 0.97 0.34 9.18
CA VAL A 187 -0.16 0.34 10.11
C VAL A 187 -1.18 -0.75 9.75
N GLN A 188 -1.48 -0.93 8.46
CA GLN A 188 -2.42 -1.95 7.98
C GLN A 188 -1.90 -3.36 8.24
N ALA A 189 -0.58 -3.59 8.10
CA ALA A 189 0.04 -4.89 8.31
C ALA A 189 -0.07 -5.38 9.76
N ILE A 190 -0.04 -4.46 10.73
CA ILE A 190 -0.30 -4.77 12.15
C ILE A 190 -1.71 -5.35 12.36
N GLY A 191 -2.70 -4.87 11.61
CA GLY A 191 -4.05 -5.43 11.60
C GLY A 191 -4.93 -4.97 12.77
N GLU A 192 -5.69 -5.90 13.34
CA GLU A 192 -6.68 -5.66 14.41
C GLU A 192 -6.17 -4.79 15.58
N PRO A 193 -4.93 -4.99 16.10
CA PRO A 193 -4.43 -4.18 17.20
C PRO A 193 -4.36 -2.67 16.90
N ALA A 194 -4.24 -2.26 15.63
CA ALA A 194 -4.16 -0.85 15.24
C ALA A 194 -5.52 -0.14 15.17
N VAL A 195 -6.63 -0.87 15.21
CA VAL A 195 -7.99 -0.37 14.88
C VAL A 195 -8.42 0.79 15.77
N GLU A 196 -8.31 0.63 17.09
CA GLU A 196 -8.71 1.67 18.03
C GLU A 196 -7.86 2.94 17.85
N ARG A 197 -6.57 2.78 17.54
CA ARG A 197 -5.68 3.91 17.27
C ARG A 197 -6.08 4.63 15.98
N ILE A 198 -6.43 3.90 14.93
CA ILE A 198 -6.96 4.46 13.67
C ILE A 198 -8.26 5.24 13.95
N ILE A 199 -9.22 4.64 14.65
CA ILE A 199 -10.51 5.26 14.96
C ILE A 199 -10.33 6.54 15.76
N SER A 200 -9.55 6.49 16.85
CA SER A 200 -9.30 7.66 17.69
C SER A 200 -8.65 8.80 16.89
N THR A 201 -7.73 8.48 15.98
CA THR A 201 -7.07 9.47 15.12
C THR A 201 -8.05 10.10 14.15
N ILE A 202 -8.88 9.30 13.48
CA ILE A 202 -9.95 9.79 12.59
C ILE A 202 -10.91 10.71 13.35
N ASP A 203 -11.39 10.29 14.52
CA ASP A 203 -12.38 11.03 15.30
C ASP A 203 -11.83 12.36 15.85
N SER A 204 -10.51 12.46 16.05
CA SER A 204 -9.83 13.71 16.44
C SER A 204 -9.45 14.64 15.28
N SER A 205 -9.61 14.20 14.03
CA SER A 205 -9.19 14.94 12.84
C SER A 205 -10.31 15.82 12.25
N ASP A 206 -9.99 16.63 11.25
CA ASP A 206 -10.95 17.39 10.46
C ASP A 206 -11.76 16.52 9.46
N LYS A 207 -11.47 15.21 9.41
CA LYS A 207 -12.10 14.20 8.53
C LYS A 207 -12.03 14.62 7.06
N LYS A 208 -10.92 15.23 6.63
CA LYS A 208 -10.70 15.70 5.26
C LYS A 208 -9.31 15.34 4.74
N GLY A 209 -9.17 15.37 3.42
CA GLY A 209 -7.90 15.17 2.71
C GLY A 209 -7.41 13.72 2.67
N GLN A 210 -6.17 13.55 2.21
CA GLN A 210 -5.59 12.24 1.94
C GLN A 210 -5.30 11.46 3.22
N ILE A 211 -4.81 12.09 4.29
CA ILE A 211 -4.50 11.38 5.55
C ILE A 211 -5.74 10.68 6.10
N TYR A 212 -6.86 11.41 6.19
CA TYR A 212 -8.16 10.83 6.57
C TYR A 212 -8.58 9.70 5.64
N ARG A 213 -8.48 9.90 4.32
CA ARG A 213 -8.82 8.87 3.33
C ARG A 213 -8.00 7.60 3.55
N PHE A 214 -6.69 7.70 3.72
CA PHE A 214 -5.82 6.54 3.91
C PHE A 214 -6.11 5.84 5.24
N LEU A 215 -6.31 6.56 6.34
CA LEU A 215 -6.70 5.96 7.62
C LEU A 215 -8.03 5.19 7.51
N LEU A 216 -9.03 5.79 6.87
CA LEU A 216 -10.34 5.15 6.69
C LEU A 216 -10.27 3.92 5.79
N VAL A 217 -9.46 3.97 4.73
CA VAL A 217 -9.20 2.82 3.84
C VAL A 217 -8.44 1.72 4.58
N SER A 218 -7.44 2.05 5.40
CA SER A 218 -6.73 1.08 6.25
C SER A 218 -7.71 0.38 7.20
N LEU A 219 -8.59 1.12 7.89
CA LEU A 219 -9.65 0.56 8.72
C LEU A 219 -10.55 -0.39 7.92
N ALA A 220 -10.96 0.01 6.71
CA ALA A 220 -11.81 -0.81 5.85
C ALA A 220 -11.11 -2.09 5.39
N ARG A 221 -9.81 -2.07 5.08
CA ARG A 221 -9.03 -3.25 4.70
C ARG A 221 -8.82 -4.22 5.85
N ILE A 222 -8.50 -3.71 7.04
CA ILE A 222 -8.41 -4.54 8.25
C ILE A 222 -9.76 -5.22 8.50
N GLY A 223 -10.86 -4.46 8.42
CA GLY A 223 -12.22 -4.99 8.57
C GLY A 223 -12.63 -5.95 7.45
N ALA A 224 -12.16 -5.77 6.21
CA ALA A 224 -12.48 -6.67 5.09
C ALA A 224 -11.95 -8.09 5.33
N ASN A 225 -10.81 -8.21 6.02
CA ASN A 225 -10.21 -9.48 6.44
C ASN A 225 -10.90 -10.06 7.69
N ASN A 226 -11.65 -9.25 8.44
CA ASN A 226 -12.32 -9.61 9.69
C ASN A 226 -13.79 -9.10 9.71
N LYS A 227 -14.58 -9.48 8.70
CA LYS A 227 -15.92 -8.90 8.51
C LYS A 227 -16.80 -9.06 9.75
N SER A 228 -17.32 -7.94 10.23
CA SER A 228 -18.19 -7.89 11.41
C SER A 228 -19.13 -6.69 11.37
N ASP A 229 -20.17 -6.74 12.20
CA ASP A 229 -21.07 -5.59 12.37
C ASP A 229 -20.36 -4.39 12.98
N TYR A 230 -19.32 -4.61 13.78
CA TYR A 230 -18.50 -3.54 14.35
C TYR A 230 -17.91 -2.64 13.25
N TYR A 231 -17.14 -3.23 12.33
CA TYR A 231 -16.52 -2.52 11.21
C TYR A 231 -17.55 -1.87 10.30
N TYR A 232 -18.58 -2.62 9.90
CA TYR A 232 -19.62 -2.09 9.03
C TYR A 232 -20.31 -0.88 9.65
N ASN A 233 -20.66 -0.94 10.94
CA ASN A 233 -21.34 0.15 11.62
C ASN A 233 -20.46 1.39 11.77
N ILE A 234 -19.16 1.24 12.02
CA ILE A 234 -18.21 2.36 12.07
C ILE A 234 -18.06 3.02 10.69
N LEU A 235 -17.81 2.24 9.64
CA LEU A 235 -17.70 2.79 8.28
C LEU A 235 -19.00 3.46 7.83
N LYS A 236 -20.14 2.87 8.17
CA LYS A 236 -21.48 3.44 7.92
C LYS A 236 -21.73 4.72 8.72
N LYS A 237 -21.23 4.81 9.96
CA LYS A 237 -21.29 6.03 10.78
C LYS A 237 -20.56 7.16 10.05
N TYR A 238 -19.31 6.95 9.66
CA TYR A 238 -18.55 7.96 8.90
C TYR A 238 -19.25 8.33 7.59
N PHE A 239 -19.74 7.33 6.83
CA PHE A 239 -20.53 7.59 5.63
C PHE A 239 -21.78 8.42 5.92
N LYS A 240 -22.46 8.29 7.07
CA LYS A 240 -23.64 9.09 7.38
C LYS A 240 -23.30 10.52 7.80
N GLU A 241 -22.21 10.70 8.55
CA GLU A 241 -21.81 11.98 9.14
C GLU A 241 -21.10 12.92 8.16
N SER A 242 -20.43 12.39 7.13
CA SER A 242 -19.65 13.21 6.19
C SER A 242 -20.50 14.16 5.32
N GLU A 243 -20.01 15.34 4.98
CA GLU A 243 -20.70 16.21 4.00
C GLU A 243 -20.48 15.72 2.56
N TYR A 244 -19.27 15.22 2.27
CA TYR A 244 -18.86 14.74 0.95
C TYR A 244 -18.57 13.24 1.01
N LYS A 245 -19.44 12.43 0.39
CA LYS A 245 -19.50 10.99 0.67
C LYS A 245 -18.50 10.12 -0.07
N PHE A 246 -17.70 10.70 -0.96
CA PHE A 246 -16.82 9.94 -1.85
C PHE A 246 -15.82 9.06 -1.08
N ILE A 247 -15.13 9.62 -0.09
CA ILE A 247 -14.08 8.91 0.66
C ILE A 247 -14.69 7.73 1.43
N GLU A 248 -15.81 7.97 2.11
CA GLU A 248 -16.49 6.96 2.93
C GLU A 248 -17.18 5.90 2.08
N ALA A 249 -17.75 6.27 0.93
CA ALA A 249 -18.28 5.31 -0.03
C ALA A 249 -17.16 4.42 -0.57
N ASN A 250 -15.99 4.99 -0.88
CA ASN A 250 -14.83 4.20 -1.29
C ASN A 250 -14.40 3.22 -0.19
N ALA A 251 -14.33 3.66 1.06
CA ALA A 251 -14.01 2.78 2.20
C ALA A 251 -15.05 1.66 2.38
N LEU A 252 -16.35 1.94 2.22
CA LEU A 252 -17.40 0.91 2.21
C LEU A 252 -17.21 -0.09 1.04
N GLY A 253 -16.80 0.39 -0.13
CA GLY A 253 -16.45 -0.43 -1.28
C GLY A 253 -15.26 -1.35 -1.02
N VAL A 254 -14.20 -0.82 -0.40
CA VAL A 254 -13.01 -1.58 0.02
C VAL A 254 -13.35 -2.64 1.07
N TYR A 255 -14.22 -2.32 2.03
CA TYR A 255 -14.72 -3.27 3.03
C TYR A 255 -15.50 -4.44 2.38
N GLY A 256 -16.17 -4.17 1.25
CA GLY A 256 -16.72 -5.23 0.41
C GLY A 256 -17.99 -5.89 0.96
N ASP A 257 -18.81 -5.15 1.71
CA ASP A 257 -20.09 -5.64 2.23
C ASP A 257 -21.27 -5.00 1.46
N ARG A 258 -22.08 -5.86 0.83
CA ARG A 258 -23.22 -5.45 -0.01
C ARG A 258 -24.29 -4.67 0.75
N ARG A 259 -24.31 -4.72 2.08
CA ARG A 259 -25.19 -3.86 2.90
C ARG A 259 -24.90 -2.37 2.72
N ALA A 260 -23.76 -1.99 2.13
CA ALA A 260 -23.47 -0.61 1.75
C ALA A 260 -24.31 -0.12 0.56
N LEU A 261 -24.76 -1.01 -0.33
CA LEU A 261 -25.43 -0.64 -1.58
C LEU A 261 -26.71 0.19 -1.36
N PRO A 262 -27.65 -0.20 -0.47
CA PRO A 262 -28.83 0.63 -0.19
C PRO A 262 -28.48 2.01 0.39
N ALA A 263 -27.41 2.10 1.19
CA ALA A 263 -27.00 3.35 1.82
C ALA A 263 -26.45 4.35 0.78
N ILE A 264 -25.56 3.88 -0.10
CA ILE A 264 -24.96 4.71 -1.17
C ILE A 264 -26.03 5.10 -2.18
N ARG A 265 -26.86 4.14 -2.60
CA ARG A 265 -27.93 4.38 -3.56
C ARG A 265 -28.97 5.36 -3.03
N GLY A 266 -29.43 5.19 -1.80
CA GLY A 266 -30.38 6.11 -1.16
C GLY A 266 -29.81 7.53 -0.99
N TYR A 267 -28.49 7.68 -0.80
CA TYR A 267 -27.84 8.99 -0.82
C TYR A 267 -27.91 9.64 -2.21
N ILE A 268 -27.57 8.91 -3.27
CA ILE A 268 -27.68 9.42 -4.65
C ILE A 268 -29.13 9.82 -4.96
N GLU A 269 -30.12 8.97 -4.65
CA GLU A 269 -31.54 9.27 -4.89
C GLU A 269 -31.99 10.55 -4.18
N LYS A 270 -31.58 10.73 -2.91
CA LYS A 270 -31.96 11.88 -2.10
C LYS A 270 -31.25 13.18 -2.52
N TYR A 271 -30.01 13.09 -3.00
CA TYR A 271 -29.14 14.25 -3.24
C TYR A 271 -28.70 14.41 -4.70
N ALA A 272 -29.36 13.73 -5.64
CA ALA A 272 -29.00 13.75 -7.07
C ALA A 272 -28.84 15.16 -7.65
N HIS A 273 -29.66 16.11 -7.19
CA HIS A 273 -29.65 17.51 -7.63
C HIS A 273 -28.56 18.37 -6.96
N LYS A 274 -27.84 17.84 -5.96
CA LYS A 274 -26.79 18.56 -5.21
C LYS A 274 -25.39 18.01 -5.48
N ILE A 275 -25.27 16.72 -5.75
CA ILE A 275 -23.97 16.09 -6.00
C ILE A 275 -23.52 16.39 -7.43
N SER A 276 -22.21 16.62 -7.61
CA SER A 276 -21.64 16.85 -8.93
C SER A 276 -21.58 15.56 -9.75
N LYS A 277 -21.44 15.68 -11.07
CA LYS A 277 -21.20 14.53 -11.95
C LYS A 277 -19.93 13.78 -11.58
N TRP A 278 -18.90 14.50 -11.14
CA TRP A 278 -17.66 13.90 -10.64
C TRP A 278 -17.93 13.06 -9.38
N GLU A 279 -18.65 13.61 -8.39
CA GLU A 279 -19.01 12.89 -7.17
C GLU A 279 -19.86 11.66 -7.49
N TYR A 280 -20.87 11.80 -8.36
CA TYR A 280 -21.65 10.67 -8.85
C TYR A 280 -20.77 9.60 -9.51
N THR A 281 -19.82 9.98 -10.36
CA THR A 281 -18.92 9.03 -11.04
C THR A 281 -18.14 8.20 -10.02
N GLN A 282 -17.68 8.80 -8.92
CA GLN A 282 -16.99 8.05 -7.87
C GLN A 282 -17.94 7.08 -7.14
N LEU A 283 -19.14 7.52 -6.76
CA LEU A 283 -20.13 6.66 -6.10
C LEU A 283 -20.63 5.53 -6.99
N ARG A 284 -20.79 5.80 -8.30
CA ARG A 284 -21.18 4.86 -9.34
C ARG A 284 -20.22 3.68 -9.42
N GLN A 285 -18.91 3.92 -9.34
CA GLN A 285 -17.91 2.85 -9.37
C GLN A 285 -18.10 1.86 -8.20
N VAL A 286 -18.39 2.39 -7.01
CA VAL A 286 -18.66 1.55 -5.83
C VAL A 286 -19.95 0.74 -6.01
N LEU A 287 -21.01 1.33 -6.59
CA LEU A 287 -22.25 0.59 -6.89
C LEU A 287 -22.00 -0.54 -7.89
N LEU A 288 -21.25 -0.29 -8.96
CA LEU A 288 -20.91 -1.29 -9.97
C LEU A 288 -20.05 -2.42 -9.40
N GLN A 289 -19.09 -2.10 -8.52
CA GLN A 289 -18.29 -3.10 -7.80
C GLN A 289 -19.17 -4.10 -7.02
N PHE A 290 -20.32 -3.65 -6.50
CA PHE A 290 -21.28 -4.51 -5.82
C PHE A 290 -22.30 -5.21 -6.75
N GLY A 291 -22.22 -5.00 -8.07
CA GLY A 291 -23.20 -5.50 -9.04
C GLY A 291 -24.51 -4.71 -9.06
N GLY A 292 -24.50 -3.47 -8.57
CA GLY A 292 -25.68 -2.60 -8.55
C GLY A 292 -26.07 -2.07 -9.93
N MET A 293 -27.37 -1.90 -10.15
CA MET A 293 -27.89 -1.20 -11.33
C MET A 293 -27.78 0.32 -11.15
N VAL A 294 -27.25 0.99 -12.17
CA VAL A 294 -26.99 2.45 -12.18
C VAL A 294 -27.61 3.17 -13.38
N LYS A 295 -28.29 2.46 -14.28
CA LYS A 295 -28.80 2.99 -15.56
C LYS A 295 -29.75 4.18 -15.38
N ASP A 296 -30.55 4.14 -14.33
CA ASP A 296 -31.47 5.20 -13.96
C ASP A 296 -30.73 6.49 -13.59
N PHE A 297 -29.66 6.40 -12.78
CA PHE A 297 -28.82 7.55 -12.47
C PHE A 297 -27.96 7.99 -13.66
N ASP A 298 -27.43 7.05 -14.46
CA ASP A 298 -26.63 7.36 -15.65
C ASP A 298 -27.42 8.23 -16.63
N THR A 299 -28.72 7.93 -16.79
CA THR A 299 -29.63 8.73 -17.62
C THR A 299 -29.73 10.16 -17.09
N TYR A 300 -29.95 10.34 -15.78
CA TYR A 300 -30.01 11.67 -15.16
C TYR A 300 -28.68 12.44 -15.31
N PHE A 301 -27.56 11.88 -14.85
CA PHE A 301 -26.26 12.55 -14.84
C PHE A 301 -25.62 12.72 -16.23
N SER A 302 -26.14 12.06 -17.27
CA SER A 302 -25.77 12.36 -18.67
C SER A 302 -26.34 13.68 -19.18
N THR A 303 -27.41 14.19 -18.56
CA THR A 303 -28.10 15.43 -18.97
C THR A 303 -27.75 16.65 -18.11
N VAL A 304 -27.18 16.42 -16.92
CA VAL A 304 -26.72 17.48 -16.02
C VAL A 304 -25.41 18.06 -16.56
N LYS A 305 -25.38 19.38 -16.80
CA LYS A 305 -24.14 20.10 -17.11
C LYS A 305 -23.27 20.16 -15.85
N ASP A 306 -21.96 20.01 -16.00
CA ASP A 306 -21.03 20.23 -14.89
C ASP A 306 -21.20 21.67 -14.42
N ASN A 307 -21.63 21.84 -13.16
CA ASN A 307 -21.59 23.14 -12.53
C ASN A 307 -20.13 23.41 -12.15
N GLU A 308 -19.55 24.46 -12.75
CA GLU A 308 -18.24 25.02 -12.37
C GLU A 308 -18.23 25.45 -10.89
#